data_AF-A0AAU2AIJ8-F1
#
_entry.id   AF-A0AAU2AIJ8-F1
#
_cell.length_a   1.000
_cell.length_b   1.000
_cell.length_c   1.000
_cell.angle_alpha   90.00
_cell.angle_beta   90.00
_cell.angle_gamma   90.00
#
_symmetry.space_group_name_H-M   'P 1'
#
loop_
_entity.id
_entity.type
_entity.pdbx_description
1 polymer ?
#
loop_
_entity_poly.entity_id
_entity_poly.type
_entity_poly.pdbx_seq_one_letter_code
_entity_poly.pdbx_strand_id
1 'polypeptide(L)'
;MRKTWDAQRRRTRLERTRLDILIAEAEDPFQEGGWLDIAALRRELRGRDRRVGAEEVAEALVFLASPRVGVIEAPAHGYRAPASVDAALQRVQVLAGQWAAESHEG
;
A
#
# COMPACT_ATOMS: atom_id res chain seq x y z
N MET A 1 14.64 -9.07 22.22
CA MET A 1 15.47 -8.82 21.02
C MET A 1 14.98 -9.56 19.79
N ARG A 2 14.91 -10.91 19.75
CA ARG A 2 14.47 -11.65 18.54
C ARG A 2 13.07 -11.26 18.04
N LYS A 3 12.07 -11.21 18.93
CA LYS A 3 10.70 -10.77 18.59
C LYS A 3 10.65 -9.33 18.03
N THR A 4 11.49 -8.43 18.54
CA THR A 4 11.59 -7.04 18.09
C THR A 4 12.16 -6.96 16.67
N TRP A 5 13.19 -7.77 16.38
CA TRP A 5 13.77 -7.88 15.05
C TRP A 5 12.80 -8.49 14.03
N ASP A 6 12.06 -9.52 14.43
CA ASP A 6 11.04 -10.14 13.57
C ASP A 6 9.90 -9.18 13.26
N ALA A 7 9.45 -8.39 14.25
CA ALA A 7 8.46 -7.34 14.07
C ALA A 7 8.96 -6.25 13.09
N GLN A 8 10.21 -5.81 13.23
CA GLN A 8 10.80 -4.81 12.34
C GLN A 8 10.95 -5.32 10.90
N ARG A 9 11.32 -6.60 10.72
CA ARG A 9 11.37 -7.25 9.40
C ARG A 9 9.99 -7.32 8.76
N ARG A 10 8.96 -7.74 9.51
CA ARG A 10 7.58 -7.78 9.02
C ARG A 10 7.12 -6.39 8.59
N ARG A 11 7.37 -5.36 9.40
CA ARG A 11 7.04 -3.97 9.09
C ARG A 11 7.70 -3.50 7.80
N THR A 12 9.00 -3.72 7.66
CA THR A 12 9.76 -3.35 6.44
C THR A 12 9.20 -4.05 5.20
N ARG A 13 8.82 -5.33 5.34
CA ARG A 13 8.24 -6.12 4.25
C ARG A 13 6.90 -5.53 3.79
N LEU A 14 6.03 -5.20 4.75
CA LEU A 14 4.72 -4.57 4.50
C LEU A 14 4.87 -3.18 3.87
N GLU A 15 5.79 -2.36 4.37
CA GLU A 15 6.07 -1.03 3.80
C GLU A 15 6.48 -1.12 2.34
N ARG A 16 7.39 -2.04 2.01
CA ARG A 16 7.79 -2.27 0.62
C ARG A 16 6.66 -2.81 -0.24
N THR A 17 5.85 -3.73 0.27
CA THR A 17 4.69 -4.28 -0.45
C THR A 17 3.66 -3.19 -0.77
N ARG A 18 3.45 -2.22 0.12
CA ARG A 18 2.57 -1.06 -0.15
C ARG A 18 3.12 -0.23 -1.32
N LEU A 19 4.42 0.06 -1.31
CA LEU A 19 5.05 0.82 -2.40
C LEU A 19 4.96 0.06 -3.73
N ASP A 20 5.23 -1.24 -3.73
CA ASP A 20 5.19 -2.03 -4.96
C ASP A 20 3.76 -2.06 -5.56
N ILE A 21 2.72 -2.13 -4.73
CA ILE A 21 1.31 -2.05 -5.16
C ILE A 21 1.02 -0.69 -5.80
N LEU A 22 1.45 0.40 -5.16
CA LEU A 22 1.23 1.74 -5.68
C LEU A 22 1.99 2.00 -6.98
N ILE A 23 3.23 1.54 -7.10
CA ILE A 23 4.02 1.69 -8.34
C ILE A 23 3.35 0.91 -9.47
N ALA A 24 2.90 -0.32 -9.19
CA ALA A 24 2.29 -1.15 -10.21
C ALA A 24 0.98 -0.57 -10.76
N GLU A 25 0.12 -0.01 -9.90
CA GLU A 25 -1.09 0.71 -10.34
C GLU A 25 -0.75 1.99 -11.13
N ALA A 26 0.43 2.57 -10.93
CA ALA A 26 0.88 3.77 -11.63
C ALA A 26 1.24 3.49 -13.09
N GLU A 27 1.94 2.37 -13.27
CA GLU A 27 2.56 2.00 -14.54
C GLU A 27 1.56 1.31 -15.46
N ASP A 28 0.70 0.45 -14.91
CA ASP A 28 -0.35 -0.25 -15.65
C ASP A 28 -1.57 -0.46 -14.74
N PRO A 29 -2.67 0.30 -14.93
CA PRO A 29 -3.85 0.18 -14.10
C PRO A 29 -4.35 -1.27 -14.05
N PHE A 30 -4.46 -1.83 -12.85
CA PHE A 30 -4.63 -3.27 -12.66
C PHE A 30 -5.88 -3.84 -13.34
N GLN A 31 -6.96 -3.05 -13.40
CA GLN A 31 -8.24 -3.40 -14.01
C GLN A 31 -8.99 -2.15 -14.47
N GLU A 32 -9.91 -2.32 -15.43
CA GLU A 32 -10.83 -1.28 -15.87
C GLU A 32 -11.61 -0.73 -14.65
N GLY A 33 -11.51 0.58 -14.42
CA GLY A 33 -12.14 1.24 -13.27
C GLY A 33 -11.34 1.18 -11.95
N GLY A 34 -10.12 0.65 -11.93
CA GLY A 34 -9.18 0.74 -10.80
C GLY A 34 -9.36 -0.31 -9.69
N TRP A 35 -9.95 -1.48 -10.01
CA TRP A 35 -10.17 -2.54 -9.01
C TRP A 35 -8.90 -3.36 -8.75
N LEU A 36 -8.67 -3.66 -7.47
CA LEU A 36 -7.46 -4.30 -6.97
C LEU A 36 -7.76 -5.74 -6.53
N ASP A 37 -7.56 -6.69 -7.43
CA ASP A 37 -7.65 -8.13 -7.13
C ASP A 37 -6.33 -8.67 -6.53
N ILE A 38 -6.43 -9.39 -5.41
CA ILE A 38 -5.26 -9.91 -4.68
C ILE A 38 -4.44 -10.90 -5.53
N ALA A 39 -5.07 -11.74 -6.34
CA ALA A 39 -4.37 -12.71 -7.18
C ALA A 39 -3.70 -12.04 -8.37
N ALA A 40 -4.32 -11.01 -8.96
CA ALA A 40 -3.72 -10.16 -9.99
C ALA A 40 -2.51 -9.41 -9.44
N LEU A 41 -2.65 -8.73 -8.29
CA LEU A 41 -1.56 -8.03 -7.60
C LEU A 41 -0.37 -8.96 -7.34
N ARG A 42 -0.62 -10.17 -6.85
CA ARG A 42 0.45 -11.15 -6.61
C ARG A 42 1.15 -11.62 -7.87
N ARG A 43 0.43 -11.69 -9.00
CA ARG A 43 1.04 -12.06 -10.30
C ARG A 43 1.91 -10.92 -10.81
N GLU A 44 1.42 -9.69 -10.74
CA GLU A 44 2.17 -8.49 -11.14
C GLU A 44 3.43 -8.30 -10.30
N LEU A 45 3.30 -8.37 -8.98
CA LEU A 45 4.45 -8.26 -8.06
C LEU A 45 5.47 -9.38 -8.30
N ARG A 46 5.03 -10.57 -8.70
CA ARG A 46 5.94 -11.65 -9.10
C ARG A 46 6.70 -11.32 -10.39
N GLY A 47 6.07 -10.66 -11.36
CA GLY A 47 6.73 -10.14 -12.56
C GLY A 47 7.85 -9.16 -12.24
N ARG A 48 7.73 -8.47 -11.10
CA ARG A 48 8.73 -7.54 -10.54
C ARG A 48 9.71 -8.20 -9.56
N ASP A 49 9.85 -9.53 -9.67
CA ASP A 49 10.72 -10.37 -8.84
C ASP A 49 10.42 -10.31 -7.32
N ARG A 50 9.17 -9.97 -6.96
CA ARG A 50 8.70 -9.91 -5.57
C ARG A 50 7.71 -11.03 -5.27
N ARG A 51 8.11 -11.92 -4.36
CA ARG A 51 7.23 -13.00 -3.84
C ARG A 51 6.47 -12.53 -2.60
N VAL A 52 5.18 -12.27 -2.80
CA VAL A 52 4.29 -11.73 -1.78
C VAL A 52 3.13 -12.70 -1.51
N GLY A 53 2.81 -12.89 -0.23
CA GLY A 53 1.69 -13.73 0.19
C GLY A 53 0.35 -13.00 0.05
N ALA A 54 -0.75 -13.74 -0.04
CA ALA A 54 -2.10 -13.15 -0.12
C ALA A 54 -2.45 -12.34 1.14
N GLU A 55 -2.09 -12.86 2.32
CA GLU A 55 -2.28 -12.17 3.60
C GLU A 55 -1.51 -10.85 3.66
N GLU A 56 -0.26 -10.84 3.17
CA GLU A 56 0.56 -9.63 3.14
C GLU A 56 0.01 -8.57 2.19
N VAL A 57 -0.51 -8.98 1.03
CA VAL A 57 -1.21 -8.07 0.11
C VAL A 57 -2.50 -7.55 0.75
N ALA A 58 -3.28 -8.40 1.42
CA ALA A 58 -4.48 -7.98 2.13
C ALA A 58 -4.16 -6.97 3.24
N GLU A 59 -3.13 -7.23 4.06
CA GLU A 59 -2.66 -6.29 5.09
C GLU A 59 -2.21 -4.95 4.50
N ALA A 60 -1.54 -4.97 3.34
CA ALA A 60 -1.15 -3.75 2.64
C ALA A 60 -2.37 -2.97 2.14
N LEU A 61 -3.36 -3.64 1.56
CA LEU A 61 -4.61 -3.01 1.08
C LEU A 61 -5.41 -2.42 2.25
N VAL A 62 -5.59 -3.14 3.35
CA VAL A 62 -6.26 -2.62 4.57
C VAL A 62 -5.57 -1.34 5.06
N PHE A 63 -4.24 -1.32 5.08
CA PHE A 63 -3.49 -0.14 5.49
C PHE A 63 -3.70 1.04 4.52
N LEU A 64 -3.60 0.80 3.21
CA LEU A 64 -3.78 1.82 2.19
C LEU A 64 -5.21 2.37 2.16
N ALA A 65 -6.19 1.54 2.52
CA ALA A 65 -7.59 1.90 2.64
C ALA A 65 -7.95 2.59 3.97
N SER A 66 -7.02 2.57 4.94
CA SER A 66 -7.30 3.12 6.26
C SER A 66 -7.60 4.63 6.17
N PRO A 67 -8.47 5.18 7.02
CA PRO A 67 -8.82 6.61 6.98
C PRO A 67 -7.62 7.56 7.09
N ARG A 68 -6.54 7.11 7.75
CA ARG A 68 -5.31 7.89 7.90
C ARG A 68 -4.50 7.95 6.61
N VAL A 69 -4.63 6.98 5.71
CA VAL A 69 -3.87 6.91 4.45
C VAL A 69 -4.77 7.30 3.27
N GLY A 70 -5.92 6.63 3.15
CA GLY A 70 -6.98 6.96 2.21
C GLY A 70 -6.55 6.94 0.76
N VAL A 71 -5.58 6.10 0.38
CA VAL A 71 -5.03 6.05 -0.97
C VAL A 71 -5.85 5.14 -1.88
N ILE A 72 -6.48 4.11 -1.29
CA ILE A 72 -7.43 3.24 -1.97
C ILE A 72 -8.76 3.26 -1.21
N GLU A 73 -9.85 2.98 -1.89
CA GLU A 73 -11.17 2.76 -1.31
C GLU A 73 -11.34 1.28 -0.99
N ALA A 74 -12.09 0.98 0.08
CA ALA A 74 -12.51 -0.38 0.43
C ALA A 74 -14.05 -0.47 0.47
N PRO A 75 -14.74 -0.46 -0.68
CA PRO A 75 -16.17 -0.75 -0.74
C PRO A 75 -16.47 -2.17 -0.26
N ALA A 76 -17.75 -2.48 0.01
CA ALA A 76 -18.19 -3.73 0.64
C ALA A 76 -17.68 -5.04 0.00
N HIS A 77 -17.19 -4.99 -1.25
CA HIS A 77 -16.80 -6.15 -2.03
C HIS A 77 -15.36 -6.11 -2.56
N GLY A 78 -14.50 -5.20 -2.09
CA GLY A 78 -13.10 -5.22 -2.51
C GLY A 78 -12.35 -3.93 -2.26
N TYR A 79 -11.26 -3.77 -3.00
CA TYR A 79 -10.40 -2.59 -2.94
C TYR A 79 -10.34 -1.93 -4.32
N ARG A 80 -10.32 -0.59 -4.32
CA ARG A 80 -10.29 0.19 -5.55
C ARG A 80 -9.32 1.36 -5.40
N ALA A 81 -8.50 1.64 -6.40
CA ALA A 81 -7.74 2.88 -6.50
C ALA A 81 -8.59 3.94 -7.23
N PRO A 82 -9.22 4.88 -6.52
CA PRO A 82 -10.14 5.84 -7.14
C PRO A 82 -9.44 6.98 -7.90
N ALA A 83 -8.13 7.16 -7.69
CA ALA A 83 -7.35 8.26 -8.23
C ALA A 83 -6.01 7.77 -8.78
N SER A 84 -5.45 8.52 -9.73
CA SER A 84 -4.12 8.22 -10.28
C SER A 84 -3.07 8.21 -9.18
N VAL A 85 -1.95 7.51 -9.42
CA VAL A 85 -0.87 7.39 -8.45
C VAL A 85 -0.26 8.73 -8.03
N ASP A 86 -0.41 9.78 -8.84
CA ASP A 86 -0.04 11.14 -8.44
C ASP A 86 -0.86 11.67 -7.26
N ALA A 87 -2.15 11.36 -7.21
CA ALA A 87 -3.02 11.73 -6.08
C ALA A 87 -2.70 10.89 -4.83
N ALA A 88 -2.33 9.62 -5.02
CA ALA A 88 -1.83 8.75 -3.96
C ALA A 88 -0.53 9.31 -3.35
N LEU A 89 0.42 9.70 -4.20
CA LEU A 89 1.68 10.33 -3.83
C LEU A 89 1.46 11.63 -3.08
N GLN A 90 0.59 12.51 -3.56
CA GLN A 90 0.24 13.75 -2.86
C GLN A 90 -0.32 13.48 -1.45
N ARG A 91 -1.24 12.52 -1.30
CA ARG A 91 -1.80 12.18 0.02
C ARG A 91 -0.73 11.66 0.98
N VAL A 92 0.15 10.76 0.52
CA VAL A 92 1.25 10.24 1.33
C VAL A 92 2.23 11.35 1.74
N GLN A 93 2.56 12.27 0.83
CA GLN A 93 3.43 13.41 1.14
C GLN A 93 2.82 14.36 2.18
N VAL A 94 1.52 14.65 2.08
CA VAL A 94 0.80 15.47 3.08
C VAL A 94 0.86 14.82 4.46
N LEU A 95 0.60 13.51 4.54
CA LEU A 95 0.66 12.77 5.80
C LEU A 95 2.07 12.72 6.40
N ALA A 96 3.09 12.54 5.56
CA ALA A 96 4.48 12.60 5.99
C ALA A 96 4.85 13.98 6.55
N GLY A 97 4.38 15.06 5.91
CA GLY A 97 4.54 16.42 6.42
C GLY A 97 3.87 16.65 7.77
N GLN A 98 2.65 16.13 7.95
CA GLN A 98 1.92 16.21 9.22
C GLN A 98 2.64 15.49 10.36
N TRP A 99 3.16 14.27 10.12
CA TRP A 99 3.91 13.53 11.16
C TRP A 99 5.26 14.17 11.48
N ALA A 100 5.92 14.78 10.51
CA ALA A 100 7.15 15.54 10.75
C ALA A 100 6.89 16.77 11.63
N ALA A 101 5.77 17.47 11.41
CA ALA A 101 5.35 18.60 12.24
C ALA A 101 4.99 18.16 13.68
N GLU A 102 4.22 17.08 13.84
CA GLU A 102 3.86 16.52 15.16
C GLU A 102 5.09 16.02 15.95
N SER A 103 6.16 15.61 15.26
CA SER A 103 7.41 15.14 15.88
C SER A 103 8.38 16.27 16.27
N HIS A 104 8.05 17.53 15.97
CA HIS A 104 8.84 18.72 16.31
C HIS A 104 8.21 19.57 17.41
N GLU A 105 7.00 19.26 17.85
CA GLU A 105 6.30 19.91 18.97
C GLU A 105 6.34 19.10 20.28
N GLY A 106 7.07 17.98 20.31
CA GLY A 106 7.22 17.08 21.46
C GLY A 106 8.59 17.10 22.12
#